data_AF-A0A354GZA1-F1
#
_entry.id   AF-A0A354GZA1-F1
#
_cell.length_a   1.000
_cell.length_b   1.000
_cell.length_c   1.000
_cell.angle_alpha   90.00
_cell.angle_beta   90.00
_cell.angle_gamma   90.00
#
_symmetry.space_group_name_H-M   'P 1'
#
loop_
_entity.id
_entity.type
_entity.pdbx_description
1 polymer ?
#
loop_
_entity_poly.entity_id
_entity_poly.type
_entity_poly.pdbx_seq_one_letter_code
_entity_poly.pdbx_strand_id
1 'polypeptide(L)'
;MKIRTLSKREVDAEPYCVWNAFIDLLAMEEYHDLTPKQRAAHLVFWYESEVQNGGHLQFFENRGTDQLGETIESLGLLGAVCQQEVLRDAGQVWLSRSRPPIETVDAYCDAALGNEFGTFDSRFGQCDPPLQKNLEEYLRGRLEIGLGTGLASGLC
;
A
#
# COMPACT_ATOMS: atom_id res chain seq x y z
N MET A 1 -2.75 -10.84 -15.59
CA MET A 1 -3.92 -10.70 -14.67
C MET A 1 -4.03 -11.93 -13.81
N LYS A 2 -3.80 -11.77 -12.51
CA LYS A 2 -3.87 -12.85 -11.53
C LYS A 2 -5.08 -12.68 -10.63
N ILE A 3 -5.79 -13.79 -10.40
CA ILE A 3 -7.01 -13.84 -9.60
C ILE A 3 -6.82 -14.96 -8.58
N ARG A 4 -6.99 -14.63 -7.30
CA ARG A 4 -7.12 -15.62 -6.21
C ARG A 4 -8.59 -15.96 -6.06
N THR A 5 -8.89 -17.26 -5.94
CA THR A 5 -10.26 -17.75 -5.85
C THR A 5 -10.48 -18.38 -4.48
N LEU A 6 -11.57 -17.99 -3.83
CA LEU A 6 -12.05 -18.57 -2.58
C LEU A 6 -13.49 -19.04 -2.80
N SER A 7 -13.85 -20.20 -2.26
CA SER A 7 -15.23 -20.64 -2.27
C SER A 7 -16.04 -19.90 -1.21
N LYS A 8 -17.34 -19.71 -1.47
CA LYS A 8 -18.26 -19.11 -0.49
C LYS A 8 -18.24 -19.85 0.85
N ARG A 9 -18.15 -21.18 0.81
CA ARG A 9 -18.08 -22.02 2.01
C ARG A 9 -16.83 -21.73 2.86
N GLU A 10 -15.68 -21.52 2.22
CA GLU A 10 -14.43 -21.15 2.93
C GLU A 10 -14.57 -19.76 3.56
N VAL A 11 -15.11 -18.79 2.82
CA VAL A 11 -15.31 -17.42 3.33
C VAL A 11 -16.29 -17.39 4.49
N ASP A 12 -17.39 -18.14 4.40
CA ASP A 12 -18.41 -18.21 5.45
C ASP A 12 -17.88 -18.91 6.73
N ALA A 13 -16.98 -19.89 6.58
CA ALA A 13 -16.36 -20.61 7.69
C ALA A 13 -15.20 -19.84 8.34
N GLU A 14 -14.39 -19.16 7.53
CA GLU A 14 -13.15 -18.49 7.95
C GLU A 14 -13.02 -17.10 7.29
N PRO A 15 -13.75 -16.07 7.75
CA PRO A 15 -13.80 -14.76 7.07
C PRO A 15 -12.43 -14.08 6.86
N TYR A 16 -11.44 -14.37 7.72
CA TYR A 16 -10.08 -13.86 7.59
C TYR A 16 -9.35 -14.36 6.33
N CYS A 17 -9.81 -15.46 5.71
CA CYS A 17 -9.19 -16.01 4.50
C CYS A 17 -9.22 -15.02 3.33
N VAL A 18 -10.22 -14.13 3.30
CA VAL A 18 -10.33 -13.06 2.28
C VAL A 18 -9.20 -12.06 2.41
N TRP A 19 -8.91 -11.62 3.65
CA TRP A 19 -7.79 -10.72 3.92
C TRP A 19 -6.45 -11.39 3.61
N ASN A 20 -6.25 -12.64 4.04
CA ASN A 20 -5.01 -13.37 3.78
C ASN A 20 -4.78 -13.57 2.27
N ALA A 21 -5.82 -13.93 1.50
CA ALA A 21 -5.71 -14.06 0.05
C ALA A 21 -5.43 -12.71 -0.64
N PHE A 22 -5.94 -11.62 -0.09
CA PHE A 22 -5.63 -10.27 -0.58
C PHE A 22 -4.17 -9.92 -0.33
N ILE A 23 -3.67 -10.09 0.90
CA ILE A 23 -2.26 -9.85 1.23
C ILE A 23 -1.33 -10.74 0.40
N ASP A 24 -1.65 -12.03 0.26
CA ASP A 24 -0.88 -12.96 -0.59
C ASP A 24 -0.81 -12.47 -2.04
N LEU A 25 -1.93 -12.00 -2.61
CA LEU A 25 -1.93 -11.40 -3.94
C LEU A 25 -1.03 -10.16 -4.03
N LEU A 26 -1.10 -9.25 -3.05
CA LEU A 26 -0.31 -8.01 -3.09
C LEU A 26 1.19 -8.27 -2.91
N ALA A 27 1.55 -9.24 -2.06
CA ALA A 27 2.93 -9.56 -1.74
C ALA A 27 3.61 -10.44 -2.80
N MET A 28 2.87 -11.35 -3.44
CA MET A 28 3.47 -12.40 -4.29
C MET A 28 3.40 -12.12 -5.79
N GLU A 29 2.54 -11.21 -6.25
CA GLU A 29 2.40 -10.94 -7.68
C GLU A 29 3.20 -9.72 -8.12
N GLU A 30 3.74 -9.79 -9.33
CA GLU A 30 4.44 -8.70 -9.96
C GLU A 30 3.48 -7.57 -10.35
N TYR A 31 3.91 -6.32 -10.17
CA TYR A 31 3.10 -5.13 -10.45
C TYR A 31 2.45 -5.15 -11.85
N HIS A 32 3.19 -5.60 -12.88
CA HIS A 32 2.71 -5.61 -14.25
C HIS A 32 1.60 -6.64 -14.50
N ASP A 33 1.54 -7.72 -13.71
CA ASP A 33 0.53 -8.77 -13.80
C ASP A 33 -0.80 -8.41 -13.14
N LEU A 34 -0.80 -7.36 -12.32
CA LEU A 34 -1.96 -6.87 -11.59
C LEU A 34 -2.88 -6.01 -12.46
N THR A 35 -4.19 -6.08 -12.18
CA THR A 35 -5.17 -5.13 -12.73
C THR A 35 -4.93 -3.72 -12.17
N PRO A 36 -5.40 -2.65 -12.84
CA PRO A 36 -5.26 -1.28 -12.32
C PRO A 36 -5.73 -1.11 -10.87
N LYS A 37 -6.79 -1.84 -10.49
CA LYS A 37 -7.35 -1.82 -9.14
C LYS A 37 -6.45 -2.52 -8.12
N GLN A 38 -5.86 -3.65 -8.49
CA GLN A 38 -4.93 -4.38 -7.63
C GLN A 38 -3.59 -3.63 -7.50
N ARG A 39 -3.15 -2.95 -8.57
CA ARG A 39 -1.93 -2.12 -8.56
C ARG A 39 -1.98 -1.03 -7.50
N ALA A 40 -3.11 -0.32 -7.40
CA ALA A 40 -3.26 0.71 -6.38
C ALA A 40 -3.07 0.16 -4.96
N ALA A 41 -3.71 -0.97 -4.64
CA ALA A 41 -3.53 -1.63 -3.36
C ALA A 41 -2.09 -2.16 -3.17
N HIS A 42 -1.48 -2.72 -4.21
CA HIS A 42 -0.11 -3.23 -4.18
C HIS A 42 0.91 -2.13 -3.88
N LEU A 43 0.79 -0.98 -4.52
CA LEU A 43 1.67 0.16 -4.28
C LEU A 43 1.55 0.68 -2.85
N VAL A 44 0.32 0.80 -2.34
CA VAL A 44 0.07 1.23 -0.96
C VAL A 44 0.58 0.20 0.04
N PHE A 45 0.37 -1.10 -0.22
CA PHE A 45 0.86 -2.19 0.62
C PHE A 45 2.39 -2.19 0.73
N TRP A 46 3.12 -2.05 -0.38
CA TRP A 46 4.57 -2.00 -0.35
C TRP A 46 5.09 -0.72 0.29
N TYR A 47 4.45 0.42 0.06
CA TYR A 47 4.80 1.66 0.76
C TYR A 47 4.66 1.51 2.29
N GLU A 48 3.52 1.00 2.77
CA GLU A 48 3.33 0.71 4.19
C GLU A 48 4.39 -0.25 4.73
N SER A 49 4.64 -1.34 4.01
CA SER A 49 5.57 -2.39 4.43
C SER A 49 7.00 -1.89 4.59
N GLU A 50 7.49 -1.07 3.65
CA GLU A 50 8.84 -0.51 3.72
C GLU A 50 8.97 0.55 4.83
N VAL A 51 7.99 1.46 4.94
CA VAL A 51 8.03 2.51 5.96
C VAL A 51 7.93 1.93 7.37
N GLN A 52 7.09 0.92 7.59
CA GLN A 52 6.99 0.23 8.89
C GLN A 52 8.26 -0.55 9.24
N ASN A 53 9.02 -1.00 8.24
CA ASN A 53 10.22 -1.80 8.47
C ASN A 53 11.47 -0.94 8.69
N GLY A 54 11.67 0.12 7.89
CA GLY A 54 12.87 0.97 7.96
C GLY A 54 12.66 2.44 7.60
N GLY A 55 11.41 2.92 7.63
CA GLY A 55 11.07 4.31 7.32
C GLY A 55 11.13 4.65 5.83
N HIS A 56 10.96 5.93 5.52
CA HIS A 56 10.97 6.42 4.14
C HIS A 56 12.32 6.24 3.45
N LEU A 57 13.43 6.24 4.19
CA LEU A 57 14.74 5.91 3.64
C LEU A 57 14.71 4.52 3.00
N GLN A 58 14.21 3.52 3.73
CA GLN A 58 14.10 2.16 3.21
C GLN A 58 13.17 2.09 1.99
N PHE A 59 12.04 2.80 2.04
CA PHE A 59 11.11 2.84 0.92
C PHE A 59 11.79 3.32 -0.36
N PHE A 60 12.53 4.44 -0.32
CA PHE A 60 13.17 4.97 -1.52
C PHE A 60 14.35 4.13 -2.00
N GLU A 61 15.16 3.58 -1.10
CA GLU A 61 16.27 2.69 -1.47
C GLU A 61 15.76 1.38 -2.11
N ASN A 62 14.72 0.77 -1.55
CA ASN A 62 14.21 -0.52 -2.03
C ASN A 62 13.29 -0.40 -3.25
N ARG A 63 12.47 0.65 -3.31
CA ARG A 63 11.43 0.79 -4.35
C ARG A 63 11.81 1.78 -5.44
N GLY A 64 12.81 2.62 -5.21
CA GLY A 64 13.16 3.71 -6.12
C GLY A 64 12.04 4.73 -6.28
N THR A 65 12.06 5.47 -7.39
CA THR A 65 11.11 6.55 -7.66
C THR A 65 10.24 6.34 -8.89
N ASP A 66 10.44 5.27 -9.64
CA ASP A 66 9.74 5.01 -10.92
C ASP A 66 8.22 5.00 -10.74
N GLN A 67 7.74 4.51 -9.60
CA GLN A 67 6.31 4.41 -9.26
C GLN A 67 5.87 5.43 -8.21
N LEU A 68 6.69 6.42 -7.88
CA LEU A 68 6.40 7.37 -6.80
C LEU A 68 5.09 8.14 -7.05
N GLY A 69 4.92 8.68 -8.26
CA GLY A 69 3.71 9.41 -8.63
C GLY A 69 2.44 8.56 -8.52
N GLU A 70 2.48 7.34 -9.06
CA GLU A 70 1.36 6.40 -9.01
C GLU A 70 1.06 5.92 -7.57
N THR A 71 2.09 5.79 -6.72
CA THR A 71 1.93 5.46 -5.31
C THR A 71 1.20 6.59 -4.58
N ILE A 72 1.59 7.85 -4.83
CA ILE A 72 0.92 9.04 -4.28
C ILE A 72 -0.54 9.10 -4.75
N GLU A 73 -0.82 8.84 -6.03
CA GLU A 73 -2.20 8.80 -6.54
C GLU A 73 -3.02 7.67 -5.90
N SER A 74 -2.41 6.50 -5.73
CA SER A 74 -3.04 5.32 -5.13
C SER A 74 -3.40 5.56 -3.65
N LEU A 75 -2.55 6.25 -2.88
CA LEU A 75 -2.88 6.67 -1.52
C LEU A 75 -4.14 7.54 -1.49
N GLY A 76 -4.26 8.50 -2.42
CA GLY A 76 -5.46 9.31 -2.56
C GLY A 76 -6.70 8.49 -2.93
N LEU A 77 -6.55 7.52 -3.84
CA LEU A 77 -7.65 6.61 -4.25
C LEU A 77 -8.17 5.76 -3.08
N LEU A 78 -7.28 5.38 -2.15
CA LEU A 78 -7.61 4.61 -0.96
C LEU A 78 -8.09 5.50 0.21
N GLY A 79 -8.18 6.81 0.02
CA GLY A 79 -8.60 7.76 1.05
C GLY A 79 -7.52 8.07 2.09
N ALA A 80 -6.27 7.64 1.87
CA ALA A 80 -5.14 7.84 2.77
C ALA A 80 -4.48 9.22 2.58
N VAL A 81 -5.26 10.29 2.76
CA VAL A 81 -4.84 11.67 2.44
C VAL A 81 -3.63 12.12 3.27
N CYS A 82 -3.58 11.78 4.56
CA CYS A 82 -2.44 12.14 5.42
C CYS A 82 -1.14 11.51 4.90
N GLN A 83 -1.14 10.19 4.64
CA GLN A 83 0.02 9.47 4.14
C GLN A 83 0.39 9.91 2.72
N GLN A 84 -0.60 10.27 1.90
CA GLN A 84 -0.38 10.84 0.58
C GLN A 84 0.43 12.14 0.65
N GLU A 85 0.10 13.04 1.56
CA GLU A 85 0.85 14.28 1.78
C GLU A 85 2.26 14.01 2.31
N VAL A 86 2.39 13.09 3.28
CA VAL A 86 3.70 12.71 3.82
C VAL A 86 4.62 12.17 2.73
N LEU A 87 4.15 11.23 1.90
CA LEU A 87 4.95 10.66 0.82
C LEU A 87 5.31 11.70 -0.24
N ARG A 88 4.38 12.62 -0.54
CA ARG A 88 4.63 13.71 -1.49
C ARG A 88 5.77 14.59 -1.01
N ASP A 89 5.75 15.01 0.25
CA ASP A 89 6.80 15.85 0.82
C ASP A 89 8.14 15.11 0.94
N ALA A 90 8.12 13.86 1.41
CA ALA A 90 9.31 13.02 1.50
C ALA A 90 9.94 12.80 0.11
N GLY A 91 9.10 12.55 -0.90
CA GLY A 91 9.53 12.39 -2.29
C GLY A 91 10.19 13.64 -2.87
N GLN A 92 9.70 14.84 -2.53
CA GLN A 92 10.38 16.09 -2.91
C GLN A 92 11.77 16.19 -2.29
N VAL A 93 11.93 15.85 -1.01
CA VAL A 93 13.24 15.83 -0.34
C VAL A 93 14.16 14.80 -1.00
N TRP A 94 13.65 13.61 -1.30
CA TRP A 94 14.42 12.57 -2.00
C TRP A 94 14.93 13.08 -3.35
N LEU A 95 14.05 13.59 -4.20
CA LEU A 95 14.38 14.03 -5.55
C LEU A 95 15.24 15.30 -5.61
N SER A 96 15.24 16.13 -4.55
CA SER A 96 16.00 17.39 -4.52
C SER A 96 17.51 17.20 -4.35
N ARG A 97 17.98 15.99 -4.02
CA ARG A 97 19.38 15.72 -3.66
C ARG A 97 19.85 14.42 -4.29
N SER A 98 21.08 14.43 -4.78
CA SER A 98 21.78 13.18 -5.09
C SER A 98 22.34 12.59 -3.80
N ARG A 99 22.19 11.28 -3.64
CA ARG A 99 22.77 10.50 -2.54
C ARG A 99 23.77 9.50 -3.15
N PRO A 100 24.88 9.19 -2.47
CA PRO A 100 25.72 8.07 -2.86
C PRO A 100 24.92 6.77 -2.75
N PRO A 101 25.16 5.77 -3.61
CA PRO A 101 24.48 4.49 -3.51
C PRO A 101 24.82 3.80 -2.19
N ILE A 102 23.81 3.18 -1.57
CA ILE A 102 23.98 2.38 -0.36
C ILE A 102 24.18 0.91 -0.76
N GLU A 103 25.43 0.44 -0.69
CA GLU A 103 25.80 -0.92 -1.13
C GLU A 103 26.03 -1.90 0.03
N THR A 104 26.04 -1.41 1.27
CA THR A 104 26.32 -2.23 2.46
C THR A 104 25.36 -1.91 3.59
N VAL A 105 25.17 -2.87 4.49
CA VAL A 105 24.36 -2.68 5.71
C VAL A 105 24.92 -1.58 6.58
N ASP A 106 26.25 -1.48 6.72
CA ASP A 106 26.89 -0.42 7.53
C ASP A 106 26.60 0.97 6.94
N ALA A 107 26.74 1.13 5.62
CA ALA A 107 26.39 2.37 4.94
C ALA A 107 24.90 2.73 5.10
N TYR A 108 24.02 1.74 5.11
CA TYR A 108 22.60 1.94 5.39
C TYR A 108 22.38 2.43 6.83
N CYS A 109 23.00 1.77 7.81
CA CYS A 109 22.91 2.17 9.21
C CYS A 109 23.42 3.60 9.43
N ASP A 110 24.53 3.98 8.81
CA ASP A 110 25.07 5.34 8.89
C ASP A 110 24.09 6.36 8.28
N ALA A 111 23.49 6.06 7.13
CA ALA A 111 22.48 6.92 6.51
C ALA A 111 21.22 7.04 7.38
N ALA A 112 20.75 5.94 7.96
CA ALA A 112 19.59 5.91 8.84
C ALA A 112 19.82 6.71 10.13
N LEU A 113 21.02 6.63 10.72
CA LEU A 113 21.43 7.44 11.88
C LEU A 113 21.48 8.94 11.56
N GLY A 114 21.73 9.31 10.30
CA GLY A 114 21.62 10.68 9.81
C GLY A 114 20.20 11.26 9.91
N ASN A 115 19.18 10.40 10.06
CA ASN A 115 17.80 10.76 10.35
C ASN A 115 17.19 11.79 9.38
N GLU A 116 17.58 11.76 8.10
CA GLU A 116 17.09 12.71 7.08
C GLU A 116 15.56 12.66 6.96
N PHE A 117 14.97 11.47 7.13
CA PHE A 117 13.54 11.24 6.94
C PHE A 117 12.73 11.13 8.25
N GLY A 118 13.35 11.26 9.42
CA GLY A 118 12.68 10.99 10.70
C GLY A 118 11.42 11.82 10.97
N THR A 119 11.37 13.07 10.48
CA THR A 119 10.16 13.91 10.57
C THR A 119 9.01 13.34 9.75
N PHE A 120 9.28 12.77 8.58
CA PHE A 120 8.26 12.14 7.74
C PHE A 120 7.80 10.80 8.32
N ASP A 121 8.74 10.01 8.85
CA ASP A 121 8.41 8.76 9.55
C ASP A 121 7.50 9.01 10.76
N SER A 122 7.81 10.06 11.53
CA SER A 122 7.00 10.48 12.67
C SER A 122 5.61 10.96 12.24
N ARG A 123 5.51 11.76 11.17
CA ARG A 123 4.23 12.22 10.61
C ARG A 123 3.40 11.05 10.09
N PHE A 124 4.02 10.10 9.39
CA PHE A 124 3.37 8.89 8.91
C PHE A 124 2.77 8.08 10.08
N GLY A 125 3.54 7.90 11.16
CA GLY A 125 3.06 7.21 12.37
C GLY A 125 1.94 7.93 13.12
N GLN A 126 1.67 9.20 12.81
CA GLN A 126 0.58 10.00 13.37
C GLN A 126 -0.66 10.04 12.47
N CYS A 127 -0.58 9.50 11.25
CA CYS A 127 -1.72 9.48 10.35
C CYS A 127 -2.83 8.55 10.84
N ASP A 128 -4.06 9.04 10.75
CA ASP A 128 -5.29 8.30 11.09
C ASP A 128 -6.30 8.48 9.95
N PRO A 129 -6.90 7.39 9.42
CA PRO A 129 -6.64 5.99 9.76
C PRO A 129 -5.26 5.49 9.29
N PRO A 130 -4.74 4.37 9.85
CA PRO A 130 -3.54 3.72 9.33
C PRO A 130 -3.80 3.07 7.97
N LEU A 131 -2.76 2.86 7.16
CA LEU A 131 -2.90 2.34 5.79
C LEU A 131 -3.54 0.95 5.73
N GLN A 132 -3.25 0.07 6.70
CA GLN A 132 -3.96 -1.20 6.84
C GLN A 132 -5.49 -1.02 6.84
N LYS A 133 -6.01 0.00 7.54
CA LYS A 133 -7.44 0.27 7.59
C LYS A 133 -7.98 0.74 6.24
N ASN A 134 -7.26 1.62 5.55
CA ASN A 134 -7.60 2.03 4.18
C ASN A 134 -7.61 0.84 3.21
N LEU A 135 -6.64 -0.07 3.32
CA LEU A 135 -6.57 -1.29 2.52
C LEU A 135 -7.75 -2.23 2.79
N GLU A 136 -8.12 -2.42 4.06
CA GLU A 136 -9.32 -3.18 4.44
C GLU A 136 -10.60 -2.58 3.86
N GLU A 137 -10.75 -1.25 3.92
CA GLU A 137 -11.91 -0.55 3.35
C GLU A 137 -11.94 -0.63 1.83
N TYR A 138 -10.78 -0.51 1.19
CA TYR A 138 -10.65 -0.69 -0.26
C TYR A 138 -11.05 -2.10 -0.71
N LEU A 139 -10.71 -3.13 0.08
CA LEU A 139 -11.14 -4.50 -0.14
C LEU A 139 -12.66 -4.67 0.08
N ARG A 140 -13.20 -4.11 1.17
CA ARG A 140 -14.64 -4.19 1.51
C ARG A 140 -15.56 -3.47 0.53
N GLY A 141 -15.16 -2.28 0.05
CA GLY A 141 -15.89 -1.52 -0.97
C GLY A 141 -16.07 -2.30 -2.29
N ARG A 142 -15.41 -3.45 -2.44
CA ARG A 142 -15.65 -4.42 -3.53
C ARG A 142 -16.57 -5.58 -3.17
N LEU A 143 -16.67 -5.96 -1.89
CA LEU A 143 -17.58 -7.03 -1.46
C LEU A 143 -19.04 -6.58 -1.56
N GLU A 144 -19.34 -5.31 -1.33
CA GLU A 144 -20.70 -4.77 -1.45
C GLU A 144 -21.18 -4.68 -2.91
N ILE A 145 -20.28 -4.46 -3.88
CA ILE A 145 -20.62 -4.46 -5.31
C ILE A 145 -20.80 -5.91 -5.84
N GLY A 146 -20.27 -6.91 -5.14
CA GLY A 146 -20.33 -8.33 -5.53
C GLY A 146 -21.46 -9.15 -4.89
N LEU A 147 -22.18 -8.63 -3.87
CA LEU A 147 -23.17 -9.40 -3.09
C LEU A 147 -24.57 -8.76 -2.97
N GLY A 148 -24.90 -7.71 -3.73
CA GLY A 148 -26.29 -7.23 -3.87
C GLY A 148 -26.38 -6.16 -4.96
N THR A 149 -26.99 -6.45 -6.11
CA THR A 149 -28.44 -6.25 -6.30
C THR A 149 -29.06 -7.40 -7.10
N GLY A 150 -29.50 -8.44 -6.39
CA GLY A 150 -30.33 -9.48 -6.97
C GLY A 150 -31.32 -9.95 -5.93
N LEU A 151 -32.39 -9.17 -5.72
CA LEU A 151 -33.73 -9.64 -5.35
C LEU A 151 -34.71 -8.45 -5.17
N ALA A 152 -35.90 -8.63 -5.76
CA ALA A 152 -37.13 -7.83 -5.73
C ALA A 152 -37.09 -6.54 -6.59
N SER A 153 -37.84 -6.43 -7.70
CA SER A 153 -39.29 -6.67 -7.78
C SER A 153 -39.75 -7.26 -9.12
N GLY A 154 -40.41 -8.42 -9.02
CA GLY A 154 -41.53 -8.75 -9.89
C GLY A 154 -42.81 -8.63 -9.07
N LEU A 155 -43.90 -8.26 -9.76
CA LEU A 155 -45.31 -8.26 -9.34
C LEU A 155 -45.79 -7.06 -8.49
N CYS A 156 -46.22 -6.00 -9.18
CA CYS A 156 -47.64 -5.61 -9.33
C CYS A 156 -47.78 -4.67 -10.52
#